data_AF-A0A9Q1HKW8-F1
#
_entry.id   AF-A0A9Q1HKW8-F1
#
_cell.length_a   1.000
_cell.length_b   1.000
_cell.length_c   1.000
_cell.angle_alpha   90.00
_cell.angle_beta   90.00
_cell.angle_gamma   90.00
#
_symmetry.space_group_name_H-M   'P 1'
#
loop_
_entity.id
_entity.type
_entity.pdbx_description
1 polymer ?
#
loop_
_entity_poly.entity_id
_entity_poly.type
_entity_poly.pdbx_seq_one_letter_code
_entity_poly.pdbx_strand_id
1 'polypeptide(L)'
;MNKEIRLKEMEREMQKEKEEREMQKEKEEREMQKEKEEREMQKEKRDTGGFDVSKHVKFVPKFQEDNVEKFFNHFEKLGEQLKWPRDKWSILIQSNFTGKAQEVYSALSIEDSMDYDKVKKAILQAYELVPEAYRQNLESIVRRIHKHT
;
A
#
# COMPACT_ATOMS: atom_id res chain seq x y z
N MET A 1 -73.58 -0.41 -14.72
CA MET A 1 -73.38 -1.77 -14.17
C MET A 1 -72.29 -2.58 -14.89
N ASN A 2 -72.50 -3.17 -16.08
CA ASN A 2 -71.50 -4.08 -16.69
C ASN A 2 -70.21 -3.41 -17.24
N LYS A 3 -70.22 -2.10 -17.52
CA LYS A 3 -69.03 -1.36 -17.98
C LYS A 3 -68.10 -0.95 -16.83
N GLU A 4 -68.66 -0.54 -15.69
CA GLU A 4 -67.88 -0.13 -14.50
C GLU A 4 -67.14 -1.30 -13.87
N ILE A 5 -67.75 -2.49 -13.85
CA ILE A 5 -67.11 -3.70 -13.34
C ILE A 5 -65.86 -4.03 -14.18
N ARG A 6 -65.97 -3.96 -15.51
CA ARG A 6 -64.86 -4.20 -16.44
C ARG A 6 -63.73 -3.16 -16.33
N LEU A 7 -64.07 -1.89 -16.14
CA LEU A 7 -63.08 -0.83 -15.92
C LEU A 7 -62.28 -1.07 -14.62
N LYS A 8 -62.98 -1.44 -13.54
CA LYS A 8 -62.38 -1.72 -12.24
C LYS A 8 -61.52 -2.98 -12.23
N GLU A 9 -61.85 -3.98 -13.06
CA GLU A 9 -61.01 -5.16 -13.28
C GLU A 9 -59.73 -4.81 -14.04
N MET A 10 -59.84 -4.02 -15.10
CA MET A 10 -58.70 -3.59 -15.92
C MET A 10 -57.73 -2.69 -15.13
N GLU A 11 -58.24 -1.79 -14.28
CA GLU A 11 -57.41 -0.99 -13.36
C GLU A 11 -56.65 -1.87 -12.35
N ARG A 12 -57.30 -2.92 -11.81
CA ARG A 12 -56.65 -3.85 -10.89
C ARG A 12 -55.57 -4.69 -11.57
N GLU A 13 -55.78 -5.09 -12.82
CA GLU A 13 -54.75 -5.80 -13.60
C GLU A 13 -53.55 -4.90 -13.90
N MET A 14 -53.80 -3.66 -14.35
CA MET A 14 -52.71 -2.69 -14.59
C MET A 14 -51.94 -2.35 -13.30
N GLN A 15 -52.64 -2.26 -12.17
CA GLN A 15 -52.01 -1.99 -10.87
C GLN A 15 -51.11 -3.16 -10.44
N LYS A 16 -51.58 -4.40 -10.58
CA LYS A 16 -50.78 -5.60 -10.29
C LYS A 16 -49.56 -5.69 -11.20
N GLU A 17 -49.73 -5.45 -12.50
CA GLU A 17 -48.62 -5.49 -13.46
C GLU A 17 -47.57 -4.40 -13.15
N LYS A 18 -48.02 -3.22 -12.71
CA LYS A 18 -47.11 -2.15 -12.27
C LYS A 18 -46.35 -2.54 -11.00
N GLU A 19 -47.02 -3.09 -9.99
CA GLU A 19 -46.42 -3.57 -8.75
C GLU A 19 -45.40 -4.69 -9.00
N GLU A 20 -45.71 -5.64 -9.89
CA GLU A 20 -44.78 -6.71 -10.29
C GLU A 20 -43.54 -6.15 -10.99
N ARG A 21 -43.69 -5.18 -11.89
CA ARG A 21 -42.56 -4.51 -12.55
C ARG A 21 -41.70 -3.71 -11.57
N GLU A 22 -42.31 -3.06 -10.57
CA GLU A 22 -41.59 -2.32 -9.53
C GLU A 22 -40.79 -3.28 -8.62
N MET A 23 -41.39 -4.39 -8.19
CA MET A 23 -40.67 -5.42 -7.42
C MET A 23 -39.51 -6.05 -8.22
N GLN A 24 -39.71 -6.29 -9.52
CA GLN A 24 -38.66 -6.84 -10.37
C GLN A 24 -37.47 -5.90 -10.48
N LYS A 25 -37.71 -4.59 -10.67
CA LYS A 25 -36.65 -3.58 -10.70
C LYS A 25 -35.91 -3.49 -9.36
N GLU A 26 -36.64 -3.47 -8.24
CA GLU A 26 -36.00 -3.42 -6.92
C GLU A 26 -35.13 -4.66 -6.67
N LYS A 27 -35.58 -5.84 -7.10
CA LYS A 27 -34.79 -7.06 -7.00
C LYS A 27 -33.53 -7.01 -7.86
N GLU A 28 -33.64 -6.55 -9.11
CA GLU A 28 -32.50 -6.37 -10.02
C GLU A 28 -31.49 -5.34 -9.47
N GLU A 29 -31.97 -4.23 -8.90
CA GLU A 29 -31.11 -3.24 -8.24
C GLU A 29 -30.39 -3.83 -7.02
N ARG A 30 -31.07 -4.62 -6.19
CA ARG A 30 -30.45 -5.31 -5.05
C ARG A 30 -29.44 -6.36 -5.49
N GLU A 31 -29.70 -7.09 -6.58
CA GLU A 31 -28.76 -8.06 -7.15
C GLU A 31 -27.52 -7.35 -7.72
N MET A 32 -27.69 -6.27 -8.47
CA MET A 32 -26.58 -5.43 -8.95
C MET A 32 -25.76 -4.84 -7.81
N GLN A 33 -26.41 -4.38 -6.74
CA GLN A 33 -25.73 -3.85 -5.56
C GLN A 33 -24.89 -4.92 -4.86
N LYS A 34 -25.43 -6.13 -4.68
CA LYS A 34 -24.67 -7.27 -4.14
C LYS A 34 -23.50 -7.67 -5.03
N GLU A 35 -23.70 -7.72 -6.34
CA GLU A 35 -22.62 -8.04 -7.28
C GLU A 35 -21.50 -6.97 -7.23
N LYS A 36 -21.88 -5.69 -7.10
CA LYS A 36 -20.92 -4.60 -6.93
C LYS A 36 -20.13 -4.73 -5.63
N GLU A 37 -20.82 -5.00 -4.51
CA GLU A 37 -20.18 -5.24 -3.21
C GLU A 37 -19.26 -6.47 -3.22
N GLU A 38 -19.67 -7.57 -3.87
CA GLU A 38 -18.81 -8.75 -4.03
C GLU A 38 -17.58 -8.47 -4.89
N ARG A 39 -17.73 -7.71 -5.98
CA ARG A 39 -16.61 -7.28 -6.83
C ARG A 39 -15.66 -6.35 -6.07
N GLU A 40 -16.17 -5.45 -5.23
CA GLU A 40 -15.37 -4.58 -4.37
C GLU A 40 -14.64 -5.38 -3.29
N MET A 41 -15.31 -6.31 -2.60
CA MET A 41 -14.69 -7.18 -1.59
C MET A 41 -13.64 -8.13 -2.19
N GLN A 42 -13.85 -8.61 -3.44
CA GLN A 42 -12.82 -9.34 -4.19
C GLN A 42 -11.66 -8.44 -4.64
N LYS A 43 -11.89 -7.15 -4.87
CA LYS A 43 -10.83 -6.18 -5.19
C LYS A 43 -10.00 -5.89 -3.94
N GLU A 44 -10.62 -5.66 -2.78
CA GLU A 44 -9.91 -5.48 -1.50
C GLU A 44 -9.10 -6.72 -1.10
N LYS A 45 -9.64 -7.93 -1.28
CA LYS A 45 -8.88 -9.18 -1.05
C LYS A 45 -7.71 -9.36 -2.01
N ARG A 46 -7.78 -8.82 -3.23
CA ARG A 46 -6.67 -8.79 -4.19
C ARG A 46 -5.63 -7.73 -3.82
N ASP A 47 -6.07 -6.59 -3.32
CA ASP A 47 -5.22 -5.46 -2.90
C ASP A 47 -4.46 -5.78 -1.59
N THR A 48 -5.11 -6.50 -0.68
CA THR A 48 -4.51 -7.04 0.55
C THR A 48 -3.95 -8.46 0.38
N GLY A 49 -3.80 -8.93 -0.86
CA GLY A 49 -3.55 -10.32 -1.25
C GLY A 49 -2.38 -10.98 -0.54
N GLY A 50 -2.62 -11.52 0.66
CA GLY A 50 -1.68 -12.34 1.41
C GLY A 50 -0.28 -11.72 1.61
N PHE A 51 -0.11 -10.41 1.44
CA PHE A 51 1.19 -9.75 1.60
C PHE A 51 1.50 -9.65 3.09
N ASP A 52 2.03 -10.74 3.61
CA ASP A 52 2.53 -10.82 4.96
C ASP A 52 3.87 -10.08 5.02
N VAL A 53 3.81 -8.83 5.48
CA VAL A 53 4.97 -7.96 5.69
C VAL A 53 6.04 -8.72 6.47
N SER A 54 5.66 -9.46 7.51
CA SER A 54 6.57 -10.24 8.35
C SER A 54 7.36 -11.30 7.56
N LYS A 55 6.75 -11.91 6.55
CA LYS A 55 7.44 -12.87 5.66
C LYS A 55 8.39 -12.21 4.69
N HIS A 56 8.15 -10.94 4.34
CA HIS A 56 8.95 -10.21 3.35
C HIS A 56 10.06 -9.37 3.95
N VAL A 57 9.90 -8.92 5.21
CA VAL A 57 10.93 -8.19 5.97
C VAL A 57 12.27 -8.93 5.98
N LYS A 58 12.27 -10.27 6.05
CA LYS A 58 13.50 -11.09 6.02
C LYS A 58 14.30 -11.01 4.71
N PHE A 59 13.65 -10.61 3.61
CA PHE A 59 14.30 -10.41 2.31
C PHE A 59 14.75 -8.96 2.11
N VAL A 60 14.36 -8.06 2.99
CA VAL A 60 14.85 -6.68 2.96
C VAL A 60 16.35 -6.74 3.28
N PRO A 61 17.20 -6.13 2.42
CA PRO A 61 18.62 -6.06 2.69
C PRO A 61 18.88 -5.38 4.02
N LYS A 62 20.01 -5.70 4.67
CA LYS A 62 20.40 -4.93 5.86
C LYS A 62 20.70 -3.49 5.46
N PHE A 63 20.21 -2.54 6.23
CA PHE A 63 20.55 -1.14 6.05
C PHE A 63 22.04 -0.92 6.36
N GLN A 64 22.70 -0.17 5.48
CA GLN A 64 24.12 0.14 5.56
C GLN A 64 24.31 1.64 5.48
N GLU A 65 24.71 2.26 6.60
CA GLU A 65 24.91 3.71 6.72
C GLU A 65 26.06 4.22 5.82
N ASP A 66 27.03 3.37 5.53
CA ASP A 66 28.15 3.68 4.64
C ASP A 66 27.69 3.92 3.19
N ASN A 67 26.62 3.24 2.75
CA ASN A 67 26.17 3.22 1.36
C ASN A 67 24.63 3.22 1.24
N VAL A 68 23.99 4.26 1.80
CA VAL A 68 22.53 4.41 1.85
C VAL A 68 21.86 4.34 0.46
N GLU A 69 22.44 4.97 -0.56
CA GLU A 69 21.91 4.88 -1.94
C GLU A 69 21.91 3.45 -2.49
N LYS A 70 22.93 2.66 -2.18
CA LYS A 70 23.05 1.27 -2.63
C LYS A 70 21.97 0.41 -1.98
N PHE A 71 21.65 0.65 -0.70
CA PHE A 71 20.55 0.00 -0.01
C PHE A 71 19.21 0.26 -0.73
N PHE A 72 18.87 1.52 -1.00
CA PHE A 72 17.60 1.86 -1.66
C PHE A 72 17.49 1.24 -3.06
N ASN A 73 18.56 1.32 -3.86
CA ASN A 73 18.62 0.69 -5.17
C ASN A 73 18.44 -0.83 -5.10
N HIS A 74 19.02 -1.48 -4.09
CA HIS A 74 18.89 -2.93 -3.92
C HIS A 74 17.47 -3.32 -3.45
N PHE A 75 16.92 -2.59 -2.49
CA PHE A 75 15.53 -2.75 -2.04
C PHE A 75 14.54 -2.54 -3.18
N GLU A 76 14.72 -1.51 -4.01
CA GLU A 76 13.88 -1.23 -5.18
C GLU A 76 13.86 -2.39 -6.18
N LYS A 77 15.04 -2.92 -6.50
CA LYS A 77 15.14 -4.10 -7.37
C LYS A 77 14.41 -5.31 -6.79
N LEU A 78 14.52 -5.54 -5.48
CA LEU A 78 13.84 -6.66 -4.82
C LEU A 78 12.33 -6.46 -4.78
N GLY A 79 11.86 -5.25 -4.46
CA GLY A 79 10.44 -4.91 -4.48
C GLY A 79 9.81 -5.09 -5.85
N GLU A 80 10.51 -4.67 -6.91
CA GLU A 80 10.07 -4.86 -8.29
C GLU A 80 10.08 -6.33 -8.74
N GLN A 81 11.11 -7.09 -8.34
CA GLN A 81 11.27 -8.51 -8.68
C GLN A 81 10.24 -9.39 -7.97
N LEU A 82 9.96 -9.10 -6.70
CA LEU A 82 9.01 -9.83 -5.86
C LEU A 82 7.59 -9.25 -5.90
N LYS A 83 7.38 -8.20 -6.73
CA LYS A 83 6.09 -7.52 -6.93
C LYS A 83 5.45 -7.06 -5.62
N TRP A 84 6.26 -6.45 -4.76
CA TRP A 84 5.79 -5.89 -3.50
C TRP A 84 4.89 -4.68 -3.75
N PRO A 85 3.73 -4.60 -3.08
CA PRO A 85 2.80 -3.49 -3.27
C PRO A 85 3.40 -2.21 -2.67
N ARG A 86 3.38 -1.11 -3.44
CA ARG A 86 4.13 0.11 -3.14
C ARG A 86 3.81 0.74 -1.79
N ASP A 87 2.54 0.65 -1.38
CA ASP A 87 2.05 1.15 -0.09
C ASP A 87 2.70 0.44 1.12
N LYS A 88 3.23 -0.77 0.92
CA LYS A 88 3.92 -1.53 1.98
C LYS A 88 5.42 -1.26 2.04
N TRP A 89 5.99 -0.56 1.06
CA TRP A 89 7.44 -0.37 0.99
C TRP A 89 7.96 0.44 2.18
N SER A 90 7.24 1.48 2.59
CA SER A 90 7.57 2.32 3.75
C SER A 90 7.66 1.50 5.04
N ILE A 91 6.72 0.58 5.24
CA ILE A 91 6.68 -0.32 6.41
C ILE A 91 7.83 -1.32 6.36
N LEU A 92 8.14 -1.88 5.18
CA LEU A 92 9.22 -2.85 5.00
C LEU A 92 10.60 -2.24 5.34
N ILE A 93 10.88 -1.04 4.83
CA ILE A 93 12.19 -0.38 5.04
C ILE A 93 12.35 0.16 6.46
N GLN A 94 11.27 0.64 7.11
CA GLN A 94 11.32 1.15 8.48
C GLN A 94 11.92 0.12 9.43
N SER A 95 11.55 -1.15 9.28
CA SER A 95 12.05 -2.24 10.14
C SER A 95 13.55 -2.49 10.03
N ASN A 96 14.19 -1.99 8.97
CA ASN A 96 15.62 -2.17 8.71
C ASN A 96 16.43 -0.91 9.01
N PHE A 97 15.80 0.25 9.21
CA PHE A 97 16.53 1.46 9.56
C PHE A 97 17.14 1.35 10.95
N THR A 98 18.34 1.87 11.06
CA THR A 98 19.13 1.92 12.30
C THR A 98 19.80 3.28 12.40
N GLY A 99 20.13 3.70 13.62
CA GLY A 99 20.89 4.93 13.85
C GLY A 99 20.19 6.15 13.27
N LYS A 100 20.91 6.94 12.47
CA LYS A 100 20.41 8.23 11.96
C LYS A 100 19.20 8.10 11.04
N ALA A 101 19.11 7.04 10.24
CA ALA A 101 17.95 6.80 9.38
C ALA A 101 16.66 6.60 10.17
N GLN A 102 16.76 5.95 11.33
CA GLN A 102 15.63 5.75 12.23
C GLN A 102 15.19 7.06 12.87
N GLU A 103 16.14 7.90 13.29
CA GLU A 103 15.85 9.24 13.84
C GLU A 103 15.15 10.13 12.81
N VAL A 104 15.63 10.13 11.57
CA VAL A 104 15.01 10.89 10.46
C VAL A 104 13.60 10.39 10.18
N TYR A 105 13.41 9.07 10.12
CA TYR A 105 12.08 8.49 9.93
C TYR A 105 11.11 8.87 11.05
N SER A 106 11.55 8.81 12.31
CA SER A 106 10.74 9.21 13.47
C SER A 106 10.42 10.70 13.53
N ALA A 107 11.22 11.55 12.88
CA ALA A 107 10.97 12.98 12.77
C ALA A 107 9.96 13.35 11.65
N LEU A 108 9.65 12.42 10.74
CA LEU A 108 8.65 12.64 9.70
C LEU A 108 7.23 12.64 10.30
N SER A 109 6.33 13.38 9.65
CA SER A 109 4.91 13.31 9.94
C SER A 109 4.36 11.92 9.60
N ILE A 110 3.23 11.54 10.20
CA ILE A 110 2.58 10.23 9.91
C ILE A 110 2.25 10.11 8.41
N GLU A 111 1.78 11.18 7.79
CA GLU A 111 1.46 11.20 6.36
C GLU A 111 2.71 11.02 5.50
N ASP A 112 3.83 11.67 5.87
CA ASP A 112 5.08 11.54 5.12
C ASP A 112 5.77 10.20 5.37
N SER A 113 5.64 9.62 6.56
CA SER A 113 6.25 8.33 6.92
C SER A 113 5.56 7.14 6.24
N MET A 114 4.34 7.33 5.75
CA MET A 114 3.61 6.35 4.94
C MET A 114 4.01 6.37 3.46
N ASP A 115 4.58 7.48 2.98
CA ASP A 115 5.01 7.66 1.59
C ASP A 115 6.48 7.27 1.42
N TYR A 116 6.74 6.22 0.64
CA TYR A 116 8.09 5.72 0.42
C TYR A 116 9.00 6.78 -0.18
N ASP A 117 8.54 7.53 -1.17
CA ASP A 117 9.37 8.45 -1.94
C ASP A 117 9.81 9.62 -1.06
N LYS A 118 8.93 10.07 -0.17
CA LYS A 118 9.26 11.07 0.86
C LYS A 118 10.25 10.53 1.88
N VAL A 119 10.05 9.31 2.38
CA VAL A 119 10.98 8.65 3.32
C VAL A 119 12.37 8.49 2.71
N LYS A 120 12.45 7.95 1.48
CA LYS A 120 13.70 7.78 0.74
C LYS A 120 14.42 9.12 0.60
N LYS A 121 13.71 10.17 0.16
CA LYS A 121 14.27 11.50 -0.02
C LYS A 121 14.80 12.08 1.29
N ALA A 122 14.02 12.03 2.36
CA ALA A 122 14.42 12.57 3.66
C ALA A 122 15.67 11.89 4.21
N ILE A 123 15.75 10.56 4.09
CA ILE A 123 16.91 9.78 4.55
C ILE A 123 18.12 10.09 3.68
N LEU A 124 18.00 10.07 2.35
CA LEU A 124 19.11 10.43 1.46
C LEU A 124 19.66 11.83 1.78
N GLN A 125 18.77 12.82 1.90
CA GLN A 125 19.17 14.18 2.27
C GLN A 125 19.89 14.23 3.62
N ALA A 126 19.40 13.51 4.63
CA ALA A 126 20.03 13.49 5.94
C ALA A 126 21.45 12.88 5.92
N TYR A 127 21.74 11.94 5.01
CA TYR A 127 23.07 11.33 4.87
C TYR A 127 23.97 12.08 3.88
N GLU A 128 23.43 12.74 2.85
CA GLU A 128 24.16 13.64 1.94
C GLU A 128 24.62 14.93 2.66
N LEU A 129 23.82 15.43 3.60
CA LEU A 129 24.13 16.64 4.38
C LEU A 129 25.19 16.39 5.46
N VAL A 130 25.59 15.15 5.73
CA VAL A 130 26.81 14.87 6.50
C VAL A 130 27.96 14.95 5.53
N PRO A 131 28.87 15.93 5.66
CA PRO A 131 30.02 15.97 4.79
C PRO A 131 30.75 14.64 4.85
N GLU A 132 31.07 14.12 3.68
CA GLU A 132 32.07 13.09 3.36
C GLU A 132 33.34 13.09 4.27
N ALA A 133 33.59 14.19 5.01
CA ALA A 133 34.64 14.36 6.01
C ALA A 133 34.66 13.29 7.13
N TYR A 134 33.54 12.60 7.42
CA TYR A 134 33.57 11.47 8.38
C TYR A 134 33.87 10.12 7.72
N ARG A 135 33.60 9.96 6.42
CA ARG A 135 33.87 8.71 5.67
C ARG A 135 35.37 8.43 5.57
N GLN A 136 36.20 9.46 5.38
CA GLN A 136 37.65 9.27 5.28
C GLN A 136 38.33 8.86 6.59
N ASN A 137 37.79 9.25 7.74
CA ASN A 137 38.40 8.89 9.03
C ASN A 137 38.24 7.40 9.33
N LEU A 138 37.12 6.77 8.97
CA LEU A 138 36.91 5.33 9.19
C LEU A 138 37.74 4.44 8.26
N GLU A 139 37.91 4.81 6.98
CA GLU A 139 38.85 4.10 6.12
C GLU A 139 40.29 4.23 6.60
N SER A 140 40.69 5.41 7.10
CA SER A 140 42.03 5.62 7.64
C SER A 140 42.29 4.77 8.90
N ILE A 141 41.26 4.54 9.72
CA ILE A 141 41.34 3.72 10.93
C ILE A 141 41.39 2.23 10.58
N VAL A 142 40.55 1.75 9.65
CA VAL A 142 40.54 0.33 9.23
C VAL A 142 41.84 -0.06 8.52
N ARG A 143 42.44 0.84 7.72
CA ARG A 143 43.76 0.60 7.09
C ARG A 143 44.92 0.59 8.08
N ARG A 144 44.75 1.14 9.29
CA ARG A 144 45.79 1.17 10.32
C ARG A 144 45.85 -0.10 11.17
N ILE A 145 44.73 -0.83 11.25
CA ILE A 145 44.65 -2.10 12.00
C ILE A 145 45.28 -3.27 11.22
N HIS A 146 45.33 -3.21 9.88
CA HIS A 146 45.93 -4.25 9.04
C HIS A 146 47.45 -4.11 8.76
N LYS A 147 48.14 -3.16 9.42
CA LYS A 147 49.59 -2.96 9.21
C LYS A 147 50.48 -3.39 10.38
N HIS A 148 49.92 -3.87 11.50
CA HIS A 148 50.68 -4.32 12.68
C HIS A 148 50.19 -5.68 13.22
N THR A 149 50.22 -6.69 12.36
CA THR A 149 50.37 -8.11 12.74
C THR A 149 51.36 -8.72 11.76
#